data_AF-A0A1I9GDR0-F1
#
_entry.id   AF-A0A1I9GDR0-F1
#
_cell.length_a   1.000
_cell.length_b   1.000
_cell.length_c   1.000
_cell.angle_alpha   90.00
_cell.angle_beta   90.00
_cell.angle_gamma   90.00
#
_symmetry.space_group_name_H-M   'P 1'
#
loop_
_entity.id
_entity.type
_entity.pdbx_description
1 polymer ?
#
loop_
_entity_poly.entity_id
_entity_poly.type
_entity_poly.pdbx_seq_one_letter_code
_entity_poly.pdbx_strand_id
1 'polypeptide(L)'
;VLTFPGANRQHISVPGILVNEVLKKFDPLPLFQIPLRLPQQSPMVEIFTGERMLKIRRHKMRKHKRRKRYDRDYFKYQKYHRQKKAKAENLFRNRMHKMLEDYKAFDPEKYIKDIIACAKQDVTKDVSPSGRRKYPHWSTLITLEELYGLPQTDYIVKEAGLADDEDRDKIRQMKKEYDEKYRGFLTRASC
;
A
#
# COMPACT_ATOMS: atom_id res chain seq x y z
N VAL A 1 -37.69 -22.61 24.77
CA VAL A 1 -38.14 -23.36 23.57
C VAL A 1 -37.41 -22.77 22.36
N LEU A 2 -36.59 -23.56 21.67
CA LEU A 2 -35.76 -23.10 20.55
C LEU A 2 -36.48 -23.43 19.23
N THR A 3 -37.14 -22.45 18.64
CA THR A 3 -37.88 -22.62 17.37
C THR A 3 -36.95 -22.40 16.19
N PHE A 4 -36.77 -23.43 15.36
CA PHE A 4 -36.11 -23.31 14.06
C PHE A 4 -37.03 -22.59 13.06
N PRO A 5 -36.50 -21.77 12.15
CA PRO A 5 -37.31 -21.12 11.12
C PRO A 5 -37.77 -22.16 10.10
N GLY A 6 -39.04 -22.56 10.17
CA GLY A 6 -39.70 -23.33 9.12
C GLY A 6 -39.94 -22.48 7.87
N ALA A 7 -40.09 -23.13 6.71
CA ALA A 7 -40.30 -22.47 5.42
C ALA A 7 -41.62 -21.69 5.31
N ASN A 8 -42.58 -21.94 6.20
CA ASN A 8 -43.85 -21.20 6.24
C ASN A 8 -43.73 -19.98 7.15
N ARG A 9 -43.61 -18.79 6.55
CA ARG A 9 -43.74 -17.51 7.26
C ARG A 9 -45.21 -17.32 7.62
N GLN A 10 -45.54 -17.42 8.92
CA GLN A 10 -46.85 -16.97 9.39
C GLN A 10 -46.89 -15.43 9.42
N HIS A 11 -48.01 -14.86 8.98
CA HIS A 11 -48.24 -13.42 9.03
C HIS A 11 -48.42 -12.98 10.48
N ILE A 12 -47.40 -12.33 11.04
CA ILE A 12 -47.47 -11.77 12.40
C ILE A 12 -48.21 -10.44 12.31
N SER A 13 -49.49 -10.41 12.68
CA SER A 13 -50.21 -9.16 12.93
C SER A 13 -50.12 -8.81 14.41
N VAL A 14 -49.61 -7.62 14.70
CA VAL A 14 -49.66 -7.02 16.04
C VAL A 14 -51.00 -6.28 16.17
N PRO A 15 -51.78 -6.45 17.25
CA PRO A 15 -53.05 -5.75 17.41
C PRO A 15 -52.82 -4.24 17.44
N GLY A 16 -53.32 -3.54 16.42
CA GLY A 16 -53.07 -2.11 16.16
C GLY A 16 -53.72 -1.13 17.14
N ILE A 17 -54.32 -1.62 18.23
CA ILE A 17 -55.08 -0.79 19.19
C ILE A 17 -54.13 0.16 19.95
N LEU A 18 -52.98 -0.32 20.40
CA LEU A 18 -52.03 0.49 21.17
C LEU A 18 -51.25 1.51 20.33
N VAL A 19 -51.00 1.22 19.06
CA VAL A 19 -50.16 2.08 18.20
C VAL A 19 -50.89 3.37 17.83
N ASN A 20 -52.19 3.29 17.55
CA ASN A 20 -53.00 4.44 17.17
C ASN A 20 -53.28 5.41 18.33
N GLU A 21 -53.41 4.91 19.56
CA GLU A 21 -53.61 5.75 20.75
C GLU A 21 -52.34 6.50 21.15
N VAL A 22 -51.17 5.88 20.97
CA VAL A 22 -49.87 6.51 21.24
C VAL A 22 -49.55 7.57 20.18
N LEU A 23 -49.83 7.31 18.90
CA LEU A 23 -49.62 8.29 17.82
C LEU A 23 -50.48 9.55 17.99
N LYS A 24 -51.72 9.42 18.44
CA LYS A 24 -52.62 10.56 18.70
C LYS A 24 -52.15 11.47 19.83
N LYS A 25 -51.37 10.95 20.80
CA LYS A 25 -50.88 11.72 21.95
C LYS A 25 -49.65 12.57 21.65
N PHE A 26 -48.95 12.31 20.54
CA PHE A 26 -47.63 12.90 20.24
C PHE A 26 -47.61 13.85 19.04
N ASP A 27 -48.75 14.14 18.41
CA ASP A 27 -48.79 15.01 17.21
C ASP A 27 -49.35 16.40 17.54
N PRO A 28 -48.52 17.47 17.62
CA PRO A 28 -48.96 18.77 18.14
C PRO A 28 -49.72 19.66 17.14
N LEU A 29 -49.96 19.27 15.89
CA LEU A 29 -50.62 20.15 14.90
C LEU A 29 -51.53 19.40 13.90
N PRO A 30 -52.88 19.48 14.01
CA PRO A 30 -53.81 18.72 13.16
C PRO A 30 -53.99 19.28 11.74
N LEU A 31 -53.33 20.39 11.38
CA LEU A 31 -53.57 21.13 10.13
C LEU A 31 -52.67 20.75 8.95
N PHE A 32 -51.63 19.94 9.17
CA PHE A 32 -50.78 19.39 8.11
C PHE A 32 -50.80 17.87 8.14
N GLN A 33 -51.96 17.27 7.88
CA GLN A 33 -52.03 15.85 7.54
C GLN A 33 -51.43 15.64 6.14
N ILE A 34 -50.11 15.50 6.08
CA ILE A 34 -49.47 14.90 4.92
C ILE A 34 -50.04 13.47 4.83
N PRO A 35 -50.72 13.08 3.73
CA PRO A 35 -51.22 11.73 3.63
C PRO A 35 -50.03 10.77 3.74
N LEU A 36 -50.02 9.96 4.79
CA LEU A 36 -49.07 8.87 5.00
C LEU A 36 -49.25 7.90 3.82
N ARG A 37 -48.52 8.12 2.73
CA ARG A 37 -48.42 7.14 1.66
C ARG A 37 -47.60 6.00 2.21
N LEU A 38 -48.18 4.79 2.21
CA LEU A 38 -47.39 3.58 2.42
C LEU A 38 -46.19 3.66 1.48
N PRO A 39 -44.95 3.43 1.95
CA PRO A 39 -43.81 3.32 1.06
C PRO A 39 -44.18 2.35 -0.06
N GLN A 40 -43.92 2.72 -1.31
CA GLN A 40 -44.19 1.83 -2.44
C GLN A 40 -43.58 0.47 -2.11
N GLN A 41 -44.41 -0.57 -2.11
CA GLN A 41 -43.96 -1.93 -1.87
C GLN A 41 -43.07 -2.31 -3.05
N SER A 42 -41.77 -2.05 -2.92
CA SER A 42 -40.79 -2.59 -3.85
C SER A 42 -40.95 -4.12 -3.85
N PRO A 43 -40.91 -4.79 -5.01
CA PRO A 43 -40.99 -6.24 -5.04
C PRO A 43 -39.91 -6.82 -4.12
N MET A 44 -40.29 -7.75 -3.24
CA MET A 44 -39.34 -8.42 -2.36
C MET A 44 -38.28 -9.09 -3.23
N VAL A 45 -37.06 -8.56 -3.23
CA VAL A 45 -35.92 -9.23 -3.85
C VAL A 45 -35.54 -10.39 -2.94
N GLU A 46 -35.75 -11.61 -3.42
CA GLU A 46 -35.26 -12.82 -2.74
C GLU A 46 -33.73 -12.82 -2.75
N ILE A 47 -33.13 -12.31 -1.67
CA ILE A 47 -31.68 -12.37 -1.50
C ILE A 47 -31.32 -13.84 -1.26
N PHE A 48 -30.75 -14.50 -2.27
CA PHE A 48 -30.22 -15.86 -2.16
C PHE A 48 -29.02 -15.90 -1.19
N THR A 49 -29.31 -15.98 0.10
CA THR A 49 -28.30 -15.99 1.17
C THR A 49 -27.54 -17.32 1.29
N GLY A 50 -27.91 -18.34 0.52
CA GLY A 50 -27.34 -19.69 0.58
C GLY A 50 -25.81 -19.71 0.44
N GLU A 51 -25.26 -19.02 -0.56
CA GLU A 51 -23.82 -18.96 -0.77
C GLU A 51 -23.08 -18.27 0.39
N ARG A 52 -23.64 -17.17 0.89
CA ARG A 52 -23.10 -16.43 2.04
C ARG A 52 -23.13 -17.30 3.30
N MET A 53 -24.20 -18.05 3.52
CA MET A 53 -24.33 -18.99 4.63
C MET A 53 -23.31 -20.13 4.55
N LEU A 54 -23.03 -20.65 3.36
CA LEU A 54 -21.96 -21.64 3.16
C LEU A 54 -20.58 -21.06 3.47
N LYS A 55 -20.28 -19.82 3.05
CA LYS A 55 -19.03 -19.11 3.41
C LYS A 55 -18.90 -18.95 4.94
N ILE A 56 -19.97 -18.54 5.63
CA ILE A 56 -20.00 -18.41 7.09
C ILE A 56 -19.74 -19.75 7.78
N ARG A 57 -20.43 -20.82 7.36
CA ARG A 57 -20.24 -22.17 7.92
C ARG A 57 -18.82 -22.67 7.74
N ARG A 58 -18.22 -22.47 6.56
CA ARG A 58 -16.81 -22.80 6.31
C ARG A 58 -15.87 -22.02 7.21
N HIS A 59 -16.05 -20.71 7.32
CA HIS A 59 -15.23 -19.86 8.20
C HIS A 59 -15.35 -20.28 9.67
N LYS A 60 -16.57 -20.54 10.15
CA LYS A 60 -16.86 -21.04 11.50
C LYS A 60 -16.12 -22.34 11.78
N MET A 61 -16.18 -23.30 10.85
CA MET A 61 -15.50 -24.59 11.01
C MET A 61 -13.96 -24.42 11.00
N ARG A 62 -13.40 -23.58 10.13
CA ARG A 62 -11.95 -23.29 10.14
C ARG A 62 -11.50 -22.67 11.45
N LYS A 63 -12.24 -21.69 11.98
CA LYS A 63 -11.94 -21.06 13.28
C LYS A 63 -12.02 -22.08 14.43
N HIS A 64 -13.06 -22.91 14.45
CA HIS A 64 -13.24 -23.98 15.43
C HIS A 64 -12.07 -24.97 15.43
N LYS A 65 -11.71 -25.49 14.24
CA LYS A 65 -10.59 -26.43 14.09
C LYS A 65 -9.24 -25.79 14.40
N ARG A 66 -9.04 -24.51 14.07
CA ARG A 66 -7.84 -23.74 14.44
C ARG A 66 -7.71 -23.62 15.96
N ARG A 67 -8.78 -23.26 16.67
CA ARG A 67 -8.79 -23.18 18.14
C ARG A 67 -8.47 -24.53 18.77
N LYS A 68 -9.18 -25.60 18.36
CA LYS A 68 -8.89 -26.96 18.84
C LYS A 68 -7.44 -27.39 18.62
N ARG A 69 -6.84 -27.05 17.47
CA ARG A 69 -5.42 -27.32 17.20
C ARG A 69 -4.49 -26.52 18.11
N TYR A 70 -4.80 -25.24 18.32
CA TYR A 70 -4.04 -24.37 19.22
C TYR A 70 -4.07 -24.89 20.66
N ASP A 71 -5.24 -25.26 21.17
CA ASP A 71 -5.40 -25.76 22.54
C ASP A 71 -4.67 -27.10 22.72
N ARG A 72 -4.79 -28.01 21.75
CA ARG A 72 -4.07 -29.29 21.75
C ARG A 72 -2.55 -29.10 21.75
N ASP A 73 -2.04 -28.19 20.91
CA ASP A 73 -0.62 -28.00 20.69
C ASP A 73 -0.06 -26.80 21.50
N TYR A 74 -0.77 -26.36 22.56
CA TYR A 74 -0.52 -25.12 23.29
C TYR A 74 0.94 -24.99 23.77
N PHE A 75 1.46 -26.02 24.44
CA PHE A 75 2.81 -26.01 24.99
C PHE A 75 3.89 -25.95 23.90
N LYS A 76 3.64 -26.56 22.74
CA LYS A 76 4.54 -26.47 21.58
C LYS A 76 4.63 -25.03 21.08
N TYR A 77 3.49 -24.34 20.96
CA TYR A 77 3.46 -22.93 20.60
C TYR A 77 4.14 -22.05 21.63
N GLN A 78 3.92 -22.27 22.93
CA GLN A 78 4.58 -21.51 23.99
C GLN A 78 6.11 -21.66 23.95
N LYS A 79 6.61 -22.89 23.74
CA LYS A 79 8.05 -23.14 23.55
C LYS A 79 8.59 -22.36 22.33
N TYR A 80 7.91 -22.45 21.19
CA TYR A 80 8.29 -21.73 19.98
C TYR A 80 8.28 -20.20 20.16
N HIS A 81 7.25 -19.65 20.81
CA HIS A 81 7.15 -18.20 21.06
C HIS A 81 8.25 -17.71 21.99
N ARG A 82 8.59 -18.47 23.04
CA ARG A 82 9.73 -18.15 23.91
C ARG A 82 11.04 -18.13 23.13
N GLN A 83 11.29 -19.14 22.30
CA GLN A 83 12.48 -19.18 21.45
C GLN A 83 12.53 -18.01 20.45
N LYS A 84 11.40 -17.67 19.82
CA LYS A 84 11.32 -16.53 18.90
C LYS A 84 11.64 -15.21 19.61
N LYS A 85 11.11 -15.00 20.82
CA LYS A 85 11.42 -13.82 21.64
C LYS A 85 12.89 -13.77 22.05
N ALA A 86 13.45 -14.89 22.52
CA ALA A 86 14.86 -14.97 22.88
C ALA A 86 15.79 -14.70 21.68
N LYS A 87 15.46 -15.22 20.49
CA LYS A 87 16.22 -14.93 19.27
C LYS A 87 16.17 -13.44 18.90
N ALA A 88 15.01 -12.81 19.01
CA ALA A 88 14.86 -11.38 18.74
C ALA A 88 15.66 -10.53 19.73
N GLU A 89 15.60 -10.87 21.02
CA GLU A 89 16.37 -10.20 22.07
C GLU A 89 17.88 -10.35 21.85
N ASN A 90 18.36 -11.55 21.52
CA ASN A 90 19.78 -11.77 21.24
C ASN A 90 20.24 -10.97 20.02
N LEU A 91 19.42 -10.90 18.96
CA LEU A 91 19.73 -10.09 17.79
C LEU A 91 19.83 -8.61 18.14
N PHE A 92 18.92 -8.11 18.98
CA PHE A 92 18.96 -6.74 19.48
C PHE A 92 20.23 -6.48 20.29
N ARG A 93 20.56 -7.34 21.25
CA ARG A 93 21.78 -7.23 22.06
C ARG A 93 23.03 -7.23 21.19
N ASN A 94 23.14 -8.16 20.25
CA ASN A 94 24.27 -8.24 19.33
C ASN A 94 24.43 -6.96 18.51
N ARG A 95 23.32 -6.38 18.03
CA ARG A 95 23.34 -5.10 17.31
C ARG A 95 23.84 -3.96 18.20
N MET A 96 23.39 -3.89 19.45
CA MET A 96 23.83 -2.86 20.41
C MET A 96 25.30 -3.02 20.79
N HIS A 97 25.74 -4.26 21.05
CA HIS A 97 27.13 -4.56 21.32
C HIS A 97 28.01 -4.15 20.14
N LYS A 98 27.63 -4.51 18.92
CA LYS A 98 28.35 -4.09 17.72
C LYS A 98 28.47 -2.57 17.62
N MET A 99 27.37 -1.83 17.84
CA MET A 99 27.42 -0.36 17.82
C MET A 99 28.40 0.18 18.88
N LEU A 100 28.38 -0.36 20.09
CA LEU A 100 29.30 0.05 21.16
C LEU A 100 30.75 -0.32 20.86
N GLU A 101 30.99 -1.47 20.24
CA GLU A 101 32.32 -1.88 19.77
C GLU A 101 32.80 -0.94 18.67
N ASP A 102 31.95 -0.60 17.70
CA ASP A 102 32.25 0.37 16.64
C ASP A 102 32.60 1.74 17.25
N TYR A 103 31.86 2.20 18.27
CA TYR A 103 32.18 3.45 18.98
C TYR A 103 33.51 3.39 19.74
N LYS A 104 33.81 2.26 20.40
CA LYS A 104 35.07 2.08 21.13
C LYS A 104 36.27 1.99 20.21
N ALA A 105 36.09 1.37 19.05
CA ALA A 105 37.12 1.21 18.03
C ALA A 105 37.26 2.43 17.11
N PHE A 106 36.37 3.43 17.24
CA PHE A 106 36.38 4.62 16.41
C PHE A 106 37.59 5.51 16.75
N ASP A 107 38.54 5.55 15.82
CA ASP A 107 39.67 6.47 15.85
C ASP A 107 39.33 7.71 14.99
N PRO A 108 39.14 8.89 15.61
CA PRO A 108 38.76 10.11 14.89
C PRO A 108 39.85 10.60 13.95
N GLU A 109 41.13 10.42 14.29
CA GLU A 109 42.23 10.90 13.46
C GLU A 109 42.31 10.09 12.18
N LYS A 110 42.19 8.76 12.29
CA LYS A 110 42.14 7.86 11.14
C LYS A 110 40.95 8.19 10.24
N TYR A 111 39.76 8.38 10.83
CA TYR A 111 38.57 8.76 10.08
C TYR A 111 38.77 10.04 9.26
N ILE A 112 39.32 11.11 9.87
CA ILE A 112 39.59 12.37 9.16
C ILE A 112 40.61 12.15 8.04
N LYS A 113 41.69 11.39 8.29
CA LYS A 113 42.70 11.07 7.27
C LYS A 113 42.08 10.34 6.08
N ASP A 114 41.22 9.36 6.32
CA ASP A 114 40.53 8.59 5.27
C ASP A 114 39.58 9.48 4.45
N ILE A 115 38.84 10.39 5.10
CA ILE A 115 37.96 11.35 4.40
C ILE A 115 38.77 12.33 3.54
N ILE A 116 39.87 12.88 4.07
CA ILE A 116 40.76 13.77 3.30
C ILE A 116 41.37 13.01 2.11
N ALA A 117 41.78 11.75 2.31
CA ALA A 117 42.32 10.92 1.24
C ALA A 117 41.27 10.65 0.15
N CYS A 118 40.04 10.33 0.54
CA CYS A 118 38.91 10.13 -0.38
C CYS A 118 38.58 11.41 -1.16
N ALA A 119 38.61 12.57 -0.50
CA ALA A 119 38.35 13.86 -1.14
C ALA A 119 39.46 14.27 -2.12
N LYS A 120 40.72 13.87 -1.86
CA LYS A 120 41.85 14.10 -2.76
C LYS A 120 41.96 13.06 -3.87
N GLN A 121 41.09 12.04 -3.89
CA GLN A 121 41.22 10.94 -4.82
C GLN A 121 40.74 11.35 -6.22
N ASP A 122 41.62 11.22 -7.21
CA ASP A 122 41.27 11.44 -8.62
C ASP A 122 40.33 10.33 -9.12
N VAL A 123 39.03 10.64 -9.20
CA VAL A 123 37.97 9.70 -9.63
C VAL A 123 38.16 9.21 -11.07
N THR A 124 38.79 10.04 -11.92
CA THR A 124 39.06 9.72 -13.31
C THR A 124 40.10 8.60 -13.49
N LYS A 125 40.99 8.42 -12.49
CA LYS A 125 42.10 7.47 -12.53
C LYS A 125 41.82 6.19 -11.73
N ASP A 126 40.77 6.15 -10.90
CA ASP A 126 40.47 4.99 -10.08
C ASP A 126 39.75 3.89 -10.89
N VAL A 127 40.49 2.84 -11.21
CA VAL A 127 40.02 1.69 -12.00
C VAL A 127 40.04 0.44 -11.12
N SER A 128 38.95 -0.31 -11.16
CA SER A 128 38.87 -1.64 -10.53
C SER A 128 39.90 -2.59 -11.16
N PRO A 129 40.41 -3.61 -10.44
CA PRO A 129 41.24 -4.67 -11.02
C PRO A 129 40.63 -5.35 -12.27
N SER A 130 39.30 -5.27 -12.43
CA SER A 130 38.57 -5.75 -13.61
C SER A 130 38.60 -4.80 -14.83
N GLY A 131 39.27 -3.66 -14.74
CA GLY A 131 39.32 -2.64 -15.80
C GLY A 131 38.10 -1.70 -15.85
N ARG A 132 37.09 -1.90 -14.99
CA ARG A 132 35.92 -1.02 -14.92
C ARG A 132 36.20 0.20 -14.04
N ARG A 133 35.73 1.39 -14.45
CA ARG A 133 35.77 2.60 -13.62
C ARG A 133 35.04 2.39 -12.31
N LYS A 134 35.63 2.82 -11.20
CA LYS A 134 34.96 2.88 -9.91
C LYS A 134 34.26 4.23 -9.80
N TYR A 135 32.93 4.20 -9.85
CA TYR A 135 32.14 5.39 -9.58
C TYR A 135 32.01 5.60 -8.06
N PRO A 136 32.04 6.84 -7.59
CA PRO A 136 31.76 7.15 -6.20
C PRO A 136 30.31 6.78 -5.84
N HIS A 137 30.04 6.63 -4.55
CA HIS A 137 28.66 6.54 -4.08
C HIS A 137 27.91 7.85 -4.36
N TRP A 138 26.61 7.78 -4.65
CA TRP A 138 25.79 8.95 -5.03
C TRP A 138 25.71 10.06 -3.96
N SER A 139 26.14 9.78 -2.72
CA SER A 139 26.19 10.76 -1.63
C SER A 139 27.50 11.55 -1.57
N THR A 140 28.52 11.17 -2.34
CA THR A 140 29.79 11.89 -2.39
C THR A 140 29.61 13.15 -3.25
N LEU A 141 30.04 14.30 -2.73
CA LEU A 141 29.98 15.57 -3.45
C LEU A 141 31.10 15.62 -4.50
N ILE A 142 30.77 15.33 -5.76
CA ILE A 142 31.65 15.41 -6.93
C ILE A 142 30.86 16.05 -8.06
N THR A 143 31.49 16.94 -8.83
CA THR A 143 30.84 17.58 -9.98
C THR A 143 30.78 16.62 -11.17
N LEU A 144 29.83 16.84 -12.09
CA LEU A 144 29.75 16.01 -13.29
C LEU A 144 30.99 16.20 -14.17
N GLU A 145 31.54 17.41 -14.19
CA GLU A 145 32.75 17.73 -14.92
C GLU A 145 33.94 16.92 -14.39
N GLU A 146 34.12 16.87 -13.06
CA GLU A 146 35.15 16.06 -12.41
C GLU A 146 34.95 14.55 -12.66
N LEU A 147 33.70 14.06 -12.61
CA LEU A 147 33.40 12.64 -12.81
C LEU A 147 33.75 12.16 -14.22
N TYR A 148 33.46 13.00 -15.22
CA TYR A 148 33.67 12.67 -16.64
C TYR A 148 35.00 13.21 -17.18
N GLY A 149 35.76 13.97 -16.39
CA GLY A 149 37.00 14.62 -16.83
C GLY A 149 36.77 15.71 -17.88
N LEU A 150 35.60 16.35 -17.84
CA LEU A 150 35.27 17.49 -18.69
C LEU A 150 35.88 18.76 -18.09
N PRO A 151 36.23 19.77 -18.91
CA PRO A 151 36.65 21.06 -18.39
C PRO A 151 35.52 21.66 -17.54
N GLN A 152 35.87 22.24 -16.40
CA GLN A 152 34.92 22.97 -15.58
C GLN A 152 34.45 24.21 -16.35
N THR A 153 33.20 24.19 -16.82
CA THR A 153 32.58 25.32 -17.52
C THR A 153 31.36 25.77 -16.75
N ASP A 154 31.41 26.97 -16.18
CA ASP A 154 30.25 27.60 -15.52
C ASP A 154 29.17 28.04 -16.53
N TYR A 155 29.45 27.89 -17.83
CA TYR A 155 28.56 28.28 -18.91
C TYR A 155 27.51 27.20 -19.17
N ILE A 156 26.28 27.45 -18.69
CA ILE A 156 25.11 26.67 -19.08
C ILE A 156 24.68 27.13 -20.47
N VAL A 157 24.87 26.27 -21.47
CA VAL A 157 24.34 26.49 -22.82
C VAL A 157 22.81 26.47 -22.72
N LYS A 158 22.18 27.65 -22.78
CA LYS A 158 20.70 27.78 -22.67
C LYS A 158 19.94 27.03 -23.77
N GLU A 159 20.64 26.76 -24.87
CA GLU A 159 20.13 26.04 -26.03
C GLU A 159 20.32 24.52 -25.93
N ALA A 160 21.10 24.03 -24.96
CA ALA A 160 21.33 22.59 -24.79
C ALA A 160 20.02 21.90 -24.38
N GLY A 161 19.56 20.98 -25.22
CA GLY A 161 18.29 20.26 -25.03
C GLY A 161 17.07 20.91 -25.68
N LEU A 162 17.21 22.07 -26.32
CA LEU A 162 16.23 22.51 -27.32
C LEU A 162 16.39 21.63 -28.57
N ALA A 163 15.27 21.22 -29.15
CA ALA A 163 15.29 20.41 -30.36
C ALA A 163 15.80 21.25 -31.54
N ASP A 164 16.89 20.80 -32.14
CA ASP A 164 17.38 21.26 -33.43
C ASP A 164 16.33 21.00 -34.51
N ASP A 165 16.44 21.67 -35.66
CA ASP A 165 15.44 21.58 -36.73
C ASP A 165 15.20 20.13 -37.20
N GLU A 166 16.23 19.29 -37.23
CA GLU A 166 16.11 17.86 -37.54
C GLU A 166 15.38 17.07 -36.44
N ASP A 167 15.68 17.37 -35.16
CA ASP A 167 15.02 16.73 -34.02
C ASP A 167 13.54 17.12 -33.92
N ARG A 168 13.19 18.36 -34.32
CA ARG A 168 11.80 18.82 -34.38
C ARG A 168 10.98 17.99 -35.38
N ASP A 169 11.55 17.66 -36.53
CA ASP A 169 10.89 16.83 -37.52
C ASP A 169 10.73 15.38 -37.04
N LYS A 170 11.74 14.84 -36.36
CA LYS A 170 11.67 13.52 -35.73
C LYS A 170 10.62 13.46 -34.62
N ILE A 171 10.54 14.48 -33.76
CA ILE A 171 9.50 14.61 -32.74
C ILE A 171 8.11 14.72 -33.40
N ARG A 172 7.98 15.44 -34.51
CA ARG A 172 6.73 15.56 -35.27
C ARG A 172 6.30 14.20 -35.84
N GLN A 173 7.24 13.41 -36.38
CA GLN A 173 6.96 12.04 -36.83
C GLN A 173 6.53 11.14 -35.67
N MET A 174 7.26 11.15 -34.55
CA MET A 174 6.89 10.33 -33.37
C MET A 174 5.52 10.71 -32.80
N LYS A 175 5.16 12.00 -32.80
CA LYS A 175 3.81 12.45 -32.42
C LYS A 175 2.73 11.91 -33.35
N LYS A 176 2.97 11.93 -34.67
CA LYS A 176 2.05 11.33 -35.66
C LYS A 176 1.89 9.83 -35.43
N GLU A 177 3.00 9.10 -35.27
CA GLU A 177 2.97 7.67 -34.99
C GLU A 177 2.23 7.33 -33.70
N TYR A 178 2.42 8.12 -32.64
CA TYR A 178 1.72 7.94 -31.37
C TYR A 178 0.21 8.17 -31.54
N ASP A 179 -0.18 9.24 -32.23
CA ASP A 179 -1.58 9.54 -32.49
C ASP A 179 -2.23 8.43 -33.34
N GLU A 180 -1.56 7.93 -34.37
CA GLU A 180 -2.06 6.81 -35.19
C GLU A 180 -2.20 5.51 -34.40
N LYS A 181 -1.20 5.16 -33.58
CA LYS A 181 -1.17 3.90 -32.82
C LYS A 181 -2.15 3.90 -31.63
N TYR A 182 -2.34 5.03 -30.96
CA TYR A 182 -3.03 5.06 -29.66
C TYR A 182 -4.27 5.96 -29.62
N ARG A 183 -4.36 7.03 -30.42
CA ARG A 183 -5.50 7.97 -30.36
C ARG A 183 -6.76 7.45 -31.08
N GLY A 184 -6.59 6.57 -32.09
CA GLY A 184 -7.69 5.88 -32.76
C GLY A 184 -8.47 4.89 -31.87
N PHE A 185 -7.94 4.56 -30.68
CA PHE A 185 -8.63 3.69 -29.72
C PHE A 185 -9.78 4.39 -28.99
N LEU A 186 -9.72 5.72 -28.84
CA LEU A 186 -10.75 6.52 -28.14
C LEU A 186 -11.98 6.81 -29.01
N THR A 187 -11.83 6.88 -30.34
CA THR A 187 -12.93 7.17 -31.27
C THR A 187 -13.70 5.93 -31.73
N ARG A 188 -13.13 4.72 -31.57
CA ARG A 188 -13.79 3.45 -31.94
C ARG A 188 -14.67 2.86 -30.83
N ALA A 189 -14.58 3.36 -29.60
CA ALA A 189 -15.37 2.88 -28.47
C ALA A 189 -16.74 3.57 -28.32
N SER A 190 -17.10 4.48 -29.24
CA SER A 190 -18.41 5.13 -29.29
C SER A 190 -19.18 4.69 -30.55
N CYS A 191 -19.57 3.43 -30.60
CA CYS A 191 -20.63 2.90 -31.46
C CYS A 191 -21.47 1.94 -30.63
#